data_AF-A0A2Z4T1X7-F1
#
_entry.id   AF-A0A2Z4T1X7-F1
#
_cell.length_a   1.000
_cell.length_b   1.000
_cell.length_c   1.000
_cell.angle_alpha   90.00
_cell.angle_beta   90.00
_cell.angle_gamma   90.00
#
_symmetry.space_group_name_H-M   'P 1'
#
loop_
_entity.id
_entity.type
_entity.pdbx_description
1 polymer ?
#
loop_
_entity_poly.entity_id
_entity_poly.type
_entity_poly.pdbx_seq_one_letter_code
_entity_poly.pdbx_strand_id
1 'polypeptide(L)'
;NRDCSALASNGELLIANNGLNRYKTEYIDVIRNILAKPAYNNIRKVLVIEIDSLPNLITNLNVAKCQEAHSTGAYVQGVQYALGQLAAVANTYNYIDAAH
;
A
#
# COMPACT_ATOMS: atom_id res chain seq x y z
N ASN A 1 2.92 8.61 -3.14
CA ASN A 1 3.35 8.70 -4.55
C ASN A 1 3.02 7.42 -5.29
N ARG A 2 1.75 7.01 -5.39
CA ARG A 2 1.35 5.79 -6.12
C ARG A 2 1.83 5.86 -7.57
N ASP A 3 2.10 4.71 -8.21
CA ASP A 3 2.48 4.64 -9.63
C ASP A 3 3.66 5.57 -9.95
N CYS A 4 4.74 5.48 -9.15
CA CYS A 4 5.79 6.51 -9.11
C CYS A 4 6.53 6.68 -10.45
N SER A 5 6.53 5.66 -11.31
CA SER A 5 7.13 5.66 -12.63
C SER A 5 6.21 6.22 -13.72
N ALA A 6 4.91 6.38 -13.43
CA ALA A 6 3.96 6.96 -14.36
C ALA A 6 4.26 8.45 -14.61
N LEU A 7 4.07 8.89 -15.85
CA LEU A 7 4.17 10.31 -16.23
C LEU A 7 3.24 11.18 -15.38
N ALA A 8 2.00 10.71 -15.21
CA ALA A 8 1.02 11.30 -14.32
C ALA A 8 0.32 10.17 -13.55
N SER A 9 0.44 10.22 -12.22
CA SER A 9 -0.26 9.31 -11.32
C SER A 9 -1.52 9.99 -10.80
N ASN A 10 -2.60 9.21 -10.71
CA ASN A 10 -3.86 9.64 -10.08
C ASN A 10 -3.90 9.30 -8.59
N GLY A 11 -2.77 8.89 -7.98
CA GLY A 11 -2.68 8.64 -6.55
C GLY A 11 -2.83 9.94 -5.75
N GLU A 12 -3.82 9.99 -4.86
CA GLU A 12 -4.14 11.18 -4.07
C GLU A 12 -3.10 11.51 -2.97
N LEU A 13 -2.35 10.49 -2.51
CA LEU A 13 -1.42 10.62 -1.39
C LEU A 13 0.01 10.86 -1.89
N LEU A 14 0.56 12.01 -1.52
CA LEU A 14 1.94 12.41 -1.81
C LEU A 14 2.81 12.30 -0.57
N ILE A 15 4.04 11.78 -0.70
CA ILE A 15 4.99 11.58 0.41
C ILE A 15 5.29 12.92 1.07
N ALA A 16 5.63 13.93 0.27
CA ALA A 16 5.86 15.31 0.72
C ALA A 16 4.69 15.93 1.52
N ASN A 17 3.46 15.44 1.34
CA ASN A 17 2.25 15.99 1.98
C ASN A 17 1.70 15.03 3.05
N ASN A 18 2.59 14.48 3.88
CA ASN A 18 2.25 13.54 4.96
C ASN A 18 1.55 12.26 4.47
N GLY A 19 1.76 11.87 3.21
CA GLY A 19 0.97 10.82 2.55
C GLY A 19 1.08 9.45 3.23
N LEU A 20 2.24 9.11 3.80
CA LEU A 20 2.40 7.83 4.50
C LEU A 20 1.54 7.75 5.76
N ASN A 21 1.49 8.81 6.56
CA ASN A 21 0.65 8.81 7.76
C ASN A 21 -0.83 8.71 7.37
N ARG A 22 -1.26 9.51 6.39
CA ARG A 22 -2.63 9.47 5.87
C ARG A 22 -2.99 8.09 5.32
N TYR A 23 -2.08 7.44 4.58
CA TYR A 23 -2.26 6.07 4.09
C TYR A 23 -2.52 5.09 5.24
N LYS A 24 -1.79 5.21 6.36
CA LYS A 24 -2.00 4.35 7.53
C LYS A 24 -3.37 4.63 8.17
N THR A 25 -3.63 5.89 8.54
CA THR A 25 -4.74 6.24 9.44
C THR A 25 -6.07 6.48 8.73
N GLU A 26 -6.05 7.02 7.51
CA GLU A 26 -7.25 7.38 6.75
C GLU A 26 -7.66 6.28 5.75
N TYR A 27 -6.76 5.35 5.41
CA TYR A 27 -7.01 4.31 4.42
C TYR A 27 -6.90 2.90 5.02
N ILE A 28 -5.70 2.45 5.42
CA ILE A 28 -5.50 1.07 5.90
C ILE A 28 -6.29 0.79 7.19
N ASP A 29 -6.25 1.67 8.18
CA ASP A 29 -6.97 1.46 9.43
C ASP A 29 -8.49 1.42 9.22
N VAL A 30 -9.00 2.26 8.33
CA VAL A 30 -10.42 2.29 7.96
C VAL A 30 -10.82 0.96 7.31
N ILE A 31 -10.03 0.46 6.35
CA ILE A 31 -10.27 -0.83 5.69
C ILE A 31 -10.20 -1.97 6.71
N ARG A 32 -9.15 -2.03 7.54
CA ARG A 32 -8.99 -3.04 8.59
C ARG A 32 -10.21 -3.08 9.51
N ASN A 33 -10.71 -1.92 9.94
CA ASN A 33 -11.86 -1.83 10.82
C ASN A 33 -13.16 -2.32 10.16
N ILE A 34 -13.32 -2.10 8.85
CA ILE A 34 -14.44 -2.67 8.10
C ILE A 34 -14.28 -4.19 8.02
N LEU A 35 -13.12 -4.68 7.60
CA LEU A 35 -12.87 -6.12 7.42
C LEU A 35 -12.96 -6.90 8.74
N ALA A 36 -12.70 -6.28 9.88
CA ALA A 36 -12.80 -6.91 11.20
C ALA A 36 -14.24 -7.03 11.73
N LYS A 37 -15.25 -6.47 11.06
CA LYS A 37 -16.64 -6.57 11.55
C LYS A 37 -17.13 -8.02 11.55
N PRO A 38 -17.84 -8.47 12.62
CA PRO A 38 -18.36 -9.83 12.71
C PRO A 38 -19.23 -10.27 11.53
N ALA A 39 -19.94 -9.32 10.91
CA ALA A 39 -20.77 -9.55 9.74
C ALA A 39 -20.00 -10.13 8.53
N TYR A 40 -18.67 -10.01 8.52
CA TYR A 40 -17.80 -10.51 7.44
C TYR A 40 -16.96 -11.72 7.87
N ASN A 41 -17.29 -12.38 8.98
CA ASN A 41 -16.51 -13.54 9.43
C ASN A 41 -16.70 -14.79 8.57
N ASN A 42 -17.82 -14.90 7.85
CA ASN A 42 -18.12 -16.07 7.01
C ASN A 42 -17.60 -15.95 5.56
N ILE A 43 -16.94 -14.85 5.20
CA ILE A 43 -16.32 -14.67 3.88
C ILE A 43 -14.79 -14.72 3.98
N ARG A 44 -14.15 -15.22 2.93
CA ARG A 44 -12.70 -15.13 2.74
C ARG A 44 -12.39 -13.81 2.05
N LYS A 45 -11.49 -13.01 2.63
CA LYS A 45 -11.10 -11.70 2.11
C LYS A 45 -9.74 -11.86 1.44
N VAL A 46 -9.70 -11.74 0.12
CA VAL A 46 -8.46 -11.83 -0.66
C VAL A 46 -8.05 -10.42 -1.05
N LEU A 47 -6.88 -9.99 -0.61
CA LEU A 47 -6.37 -8.62 -0.81
C LEU A 47 -5.12 -8.66 -1.68
N VAL A 48 -5.16 -7.97 -2.81
CA VAL A 48 -3.97 -7.69 -3.62
C VAL A 48 -3.34 -6.43 -3.07
N ILE A 49 -2.08 -6.51 -2.66
CA ILE A 49 -1.40 -5.45 -1.91
C ILE A 49 -0.56 -4.61 -2.87
N GLU A 50 -0.96 -3.35 -3.00
CA GLU A 50 -0.22 -2.24 -3.61
C GLU A 50 0.40 -2.58 -4.97
N ILE A 51 -0.44 -2.64 -6.01
CA ILE A 51 0.02 -2.77 -7.40
C ILE A 51 0.95 -1.63 -7.82
N ASP A 52 1.89 -1.91 -8.72
CA ASP A 52 2.83 -0.92 -9.29
C ASP A 52 3.59 -0.12 -8.21
N SER A 53 3.98 -0.81 -7.13
CA SER A 53 4.69 -0.24 -6.00
C SER A 53 6.15 -0.72 -5.91
N LEU A 54 6.41 -1.80 -5.16
CA LEU A 54 7.74 -2.30 -4.83
C LEU A 54 8.66 -2.56 -6.04
N PRO A 55 8.18 -3.11 -7.17
CA PRO A 55 9.03 -3.32 -8.35
C PRO A 55 9.71 -2.04 -8.86
N ASN A 56 9.03 -0.88 -8.76
CA ASN A 56 9.61 0.40 -9.17
C ASN A 56 10.84 0.80 -8.35
N LEU A 57 10.96 0.31 -7.11
CA LEU A 57 12.11 0.55 -6.25
C LEU A 57 13.37 -0.18 -6.74
N ILE A 58 13.22 -1.13 -7.67
CA ILE A 58 14.32 -1.89 -8.27
C ILE A 58 14.62 -1.37 -9.67
N THR A 59 13.59 -1.10 -10.48
CA THR A 59 13.75 -0.87 -11.92
C THR A 59 13.69 0.61 -12.33
N ASN A 60 13.08 1.49 -11.53
CA ASN A 60 12.70 2.85 -11.94
C ASN A 60 13.28 3.96 -11.03
N LEU A 61 14.41 3.70 -10.37
CA LEU A 61 15.07 4.70 -9.49
C LEU A 61 15.65 5.92 -10.23
N ASN A 62 15.65 5.91 -11.57
CA ASN A 62 15.93 7.08 -12.40
C ASN A 62 14.78 8.09 -12.41
N VAL A 63 13.58 7.73 -11.93
CA VAL A 63 12.43 8.63 -11.82
C VAL A 63 12.40 9.26 -10.42
N ALA A 64 12.41 10.60 -10.34
CA ALA A 64 12.51 11.34 -9.08
C ALA A 64 11.46 10.93 -8.02
N LYS A 65 10.22 10.67 -8.43
CA LYS A 65 9.15 10.21 -7.51
C LYS A 65 9.43 8.82 -6.94
N CYS A 66 10.01 7.91 -7.73
CA CYS A 66 10.42 6.58 -7.27
C CYS A 66 11.66 6.67 -6.39
N GLN A 67 12.59 7.57 -6.70
CA GLN A 67 13.74 7.85 -5.85
C GLN A 67 13.32 8.40 -4.49
N GLU A 68 12.35 9.31 -4.42
CA GLU A 68 11.76 9.79 -3.16
C GLU A 68 11.08 8.64 -2.40
N ALA A 69 10.30 7.79 -3.07
CA ALA A 69 9.68 6.62 -2.45
C ALA A 69 10.70 5.63 -1.88
N HIS A 70 11.83 5.45 -2.57
CA HIS A 70 12.94 4.59 -2.13
C HIS A 70 13.69 5.20 -0.96
N SER A 71 14.16 6.45 -1.07
CA SER A 71 15.01 7.09 -0.07
C SER A 71 14.29 7.35 1.26
N THR A 72 13.00 7.68 1.21
CA THR A 72 12.16 7.84 2.41
C THR A 72 11.69 6.49 2.98
N GLY A 73 11.79 5.41 2.21
CA GLY A 73 11.26 4.09 2.56
C GLY A 73 9.74 4.01 2.57
N ALA A 74 9.02 5.01 2.04
CA ALA A 74 7.58 5.13 2.18
C ALA A 74 6.81 3.92 1.63
N TYR A 75 7.24 3.37 0.49
CA TYR A 75 6.63 2.18 -0.09
C TYR A 75 6.80 0.95 0.81
N VAL A 76 8.03 0.69 1.26
CA VAL A 76 8.33 -0.45 2.13
C VAL A 76 7.56 -0.35 3.45
N GLN A 77 7.57 0.82 4.09
CA GLN A 77 6.86 1.06 5.34
C GLN A 77 5.33 0.98 5.17
N GLY A 78 4.79 1.45 4.04
CA GLY A 78 3.38 1.36 3.71
C GLY A 78 2.93 -0.09 3.53
N VAL A 79 3.65 -0.87 2.72
CA VAL A 79 3.35 -2.30 2.51
C VAL A 79 3.49 -3.09 3.80
N GLN A 80 4.56 -2.87 4.59
CA GLN A 80 4.74 -3.51 5.90
C GLN A 80 3.57 -3.22 6.83
N TYR A 81 3.10 -1.97 6.88
CA TYR A 81 1.97 -1.59 7.72
C TYR A 81 0.67 -2.25 7.26
N ALA A 82 0.38 -2.22 5.96
CA ALA A 82 -0.80 -2.86 5.39
C ALA A 82 -0.82 -4.36 5.71
N LEU A 83 0.28 -5.06 5.48
CA LEU A 83 0.40 -6.49 5.81
C LEU A 83 0.20 -6.73 7.32
N GLY A 84 0.83 -5.93 8.18
CA GLY A 84 0.70 -6.06 9.63
C GLY A 84 -0.73 -5.87 10.13
N GLN A 85 -1.46 -4.88 9.60
CA GLN A 85 -2.84 -4.61 10.00
C GLN A 85 -3.83 -5.64 9.42
N LEU A 86 -3.69 -5.98 8.14
CA LEU A 86 -4.67 -6.78 7.41
C LEU A 86 -4.51 -8.27 7.69
N ALA A 87 -3.28 -8.77 7.87
CA ALA A 87 -3.04 -10.17 8.24
C ALA A 87 -3.55 -10.50 9.65
N ALA A 88 -3.70 -9.51 10.53
CA ALA A 88 -4.27 -9.69 11.87
C ALA A 88 -5.79 -9.91 11.85
N VAL A 89 -6.47 -9.67 10.72
CA VAL A 89 -7.91 -9.88 10.57
C VAL A 89 -8.18 -11.31 10.11
N ALA A 90 -9.00 -12.05 10.87
CA ALA A 90 -9.36 -13.42 10.55
C ALA A 90 -9.94 -13.57 9.12
N ASN A 91 -9.63 -14.71 8.49
CA ASN A 91 -10.05 -15.06 7.14
C ASN A 91 -9.58 -14.07 6.05
N THR A 92 -8.46 -13.38 6.28
CA THR A 92 -7.81 -12.47 5.32
C THR A 92 -6.56 -13.10 4.73
N TYR A 93 -6.40 -12.98 3.41
CA TYR A 93 -5.31 -13.55 2.63
C TYR A 93 -4.69 -12.45 1.78
N ASN A 94 -3.42 -12.13 2.03
CA ASN A 94 -2.71 -11.05 1.34
C ASN A 94 -1.83 -11.62 0.23
N TYR A 95 -1.94 -11.06 -0.96
CA TYR A 95 -1.10 -11.36 -2.12
C TYR A 95 -0.36 -10.09 -2.51
N ILE A 96 0.97 -10.10 -2.37
CA ILE A 96 1.80 -8.94 -2.71
C ILE A 96 1.95 -8.88 -4.22
N ASP A 97 1.67 -7.71 -4.81
CA ASP A 97 1.95 -7.50 -6.23
C ASP A 97 3.44 -7.56 -6.52
N ALA A 98 3.79 -8.18 -7.66
CA ALA A 98 5.17 -8.37 -8.07
C ALA A 98 5.37 -8.07 -9.58
N ALA A 99 4.65 -7.06 -10.09
CA ALA A 99 4.65 -6.63 -11.50
C ALA A 99 4.06 -7.66 -12.49
N HIS A 100 4.23 -7.37 -13.79
CA HIS A 100 4.02 -8.29 -14.91
C HIS A 100 4.97 -7.95 -16.07
#